data_AF-A0A942CNJ2-F1
#
_entry.id   AF-A0A942CNJ2-F1
#
_cell.length_a   1.000
_cell.length_b   1.000
_cell.length_c   1.000
_cell.angle_alpha   90.00
_cell.angle_beta   90.00
_cell.angle_gamma   90.00
#
_symmetry.space_group_name_H-M   'P 1'
#
loop_
_entity.id
_entity.type
_entity.pdbx_description
1 polymer ?
#
loop_
_entity_poly.entity_id
_entity_poly.type
_entity_poly.pdbx_seq_one_letter_code
_entity_poly.pdbx_strand_id
1 'polypeptide(L)'
;MDRRRLHILHVTPYYEPAWAFGQTPATVAALAKAQAARGHSVTVLTTDAMAPHERLPRGDLMVEGVRVVRVPNVSGSIRVWLGWSTPIGMRRRARTIFGELAIDVIHLHELVSIESVRVVCVAPERIPVVVSLHQQFDDGAVLSARLGRVWYRTGGRRVLARLRRAIAASPEAAVRFEQRWTRLAGAPFPVPLSVADTRGAGEPVAFWDRVYADARARLSSASPR
;
A
#
# COMPACT_ATOMS: atom_id res chain seq x y z
N MET A 1 19.36 -0.44 20.87
CA MET A 1 18.40 0.48 20.21
C MET A 1 17.00 0.07 20.63
N ASP A 2 16.32 0.92 21.37
CA ASP A 2 14.92 0.71 21.75
C ASP A 2 14.07 0.64 20.47
N ARG A 3 13.58 -0.56 20.14
CA ARG A 3 12.76 -0.79 18.95
C ARG A 3 11.36 -0.27 19.26
N ARG A 4 11.12 1.00 18.93
CA ARG A 4 9.83 1.66 19.13
C ARG A 4 8.72 0.85 18.44
N ARG A 5 7.74 0.40 19.23
CA ARG A 5 6.48 -0.14 18.73
C ARG A 5 5.84 0.89 17.78
N LEU A 6 5.36 0.43 16.62
CA LEU A 6 4.75 1.27 15.59
C LEU A 6 3.30 0.90 15.39
N HIS A 7 2.47 1.86 14.99
CA HIS A 7 1.17 1.59 14.39
C HIS A 7 1.24 1.75 12.86
N ILE A 8 1.15 0.62 12.16
CA ILE A 8 1.30 0.52 10.71
C ILE A 8 -0.09 0.38 10.07
N LEU A 9 -0.42 1.25 9.13
CA LEU A 9 -1.61 1.13 8.28
C LEU A 9 -1.23 0.60 6.90
N HIS A 10 -1.52 -0.67 6.64
CA HIS A 10 -1.45 -1.24 5.30
C HIS A 10 -2.70 -0.86 4.49
N VAL A 11 -2.49 -0.52 3.23
CA VAL A 11 -3.56 -0.20 2.28
C VAL A 11 -3.37 -1.07 1.05
N THR A 12 -4.35 -1.94 0.79
CA THR A 12 -4.31 -2.90 -0.31
C THR A 12 -5.73 -3.15 -0.83
N PRO A 13 -5.95 -3.30 -2.15
CA PRO A 13 -7.28 -3.61 -2.67
C PRO A 13 -7.81 -4.95 -2.17
N TYR A 14 -6.92 -5.93 -1.97
CA TYR A 14 -7.24 -7.28 -1.55
C TYR A 14 -6.30 -7.74 -0.43
N TYR A 15 -6.84 -8.53 0.47
CA TYR A 15 -6.14 -9.12 1.59
C TYR A 15 -6.66 -10.54 1.81
N GLU A 16 -6.00 -11.31 2.68
CA GLU A 16 -6.40 -12.70 2.92
C GLU A 16 -7.88 -12.86 3.28
N PRO A 17 -8.53 -13.96 2.86
CA PRO A 17 -8.02 -15.04 2.00
C PRO A 17 -8.30 -14.82 0.49
N ALA A 18 -8.22 -13.58 -0.03
CA ALA A 18 -8.55 -13.26 -1.42
C ALA A 18 -7.45 -13.66 -2.43
N TRP A 19 -7.09 -14.95 -2.46
CA TRP A 19 -5.99 -15.52 -3.25
C TRP A 19 -6.23 -15.52 -4.76
N ALA A 20 -7.49 -15.40 -5.17
CA ALA A 20 -7.87 -15.28 -6.58
C ALA A 20 -7.25 -14.04 -7.27
N PHE A 21 -6.75 -13.06 -6.51
CA PHE A 21 -6.09 -11.86 -7.04
C PHE A 21 -4.55 -11.96 -7.07
N GLY A 22 -4.01 -13.18 -7.02
CA GLY A 22 -2.58 -13.47 -7.20
C GLY A 22 -1.80 -13.53 -5.88
N GLN A 23 -0.48 -13.35 -5.96
CA GLN A 23 0.42 -13.54 -4.82
C GLN A 23 0.41 -12.37 -3.81
N THR A 24 0.07 -11.17 -4.27
CA THR A 24 0.12 -9.95 -3.44
C THR A 24 -0.64 -10.07 -2.12
N PRO A 25 -1.91 -10.54 -2.07
CA PRO A 25 -2.62 -10.69 -0.80
C PRO A 25 -1.88 -11.58 0.20
N ALA A 26 -1.24 -12.66 -0.26
CA ALA A 26 -0.50 -13.59 0.61
C ALA A 26 0.78 -12.94 1.15
N THR A 27 1.52 -12.22 0.30
CA THR A 27 2.71 -11.45 0.72
C THR A 27 2.37 -10.37 1.74
N VAL A 28 1.26 -9.64 1.54
CA VAL A 28 0.81 -8.61 2.48
C VAL A 28 0.37 -9.24 3.80
N ALA A 29 -0.32 -10.38 3.77
CA ALA A 29 -0.73 -11.11 4.97
C ALA A 29 0.48 -11.58 5.79
N ALA A 30 1.45 -12.23 5.14
CA ALA A 30 2.67 -12.69 5.79
C ALA A 30 3.44 -11.54 6.45
N LEU A 31 3.59 -10.41 5.76
CA LEU A 31 4.25 -9.22 6.32
C LEU A 31 3.49 -8.66 7.53
N ALA A 32 2.18 -8.44 7.40
CA ALA A 32 1.36 -7.85 8.45
C ALA A 32 1.39 -8.71 9.73
N LYS A 33 1.29 -10.04 9.59
CA LYS A 33 1.37 -10.98 10.71
C LYS A 33 2.76 -11.00 11.33
N ALA A 34 3.82 -10.99 10.52
CA ALA A 34 5.19 -10.94 11.03
C ALA A 34 5.48 -9.64 11.80
N GLN A 35 4.89 -8.52 11.39
CA GLN A 35 4.97 -7.25 12.12
C GLN A 35 4.17 -7.27 13.42
N ALA A 36 2.96 -7.82 13.39
CA ALA A 36 2.14 -8.00 14.60
C ALA A 36 2.85 -8.90 15.63
N ALA A 37 3.43 -10.03 15.18
CA ALA A 37 4.21 -10.94 16.01
C ALA A 37 5.46 -10.29 16.64
N ARG A 38 5.96 -9.19 16.05
CA ARG A 38 7.08 -8.39 16.58
C ARG A 38 6.63 -7.24 17.48
N GLY A 39 5.35 -7.18 17.81
CA GLY A 39 4.77 -6.22 18.75
C GLY A 39 4.25 -4.94 18.11
N HIS A 40 4.34 -4.75 16.80
CA HIS A 40 3.72 -3.59 16.14
C HIS A 40 2.20 -3.71 16.18
N SER A 41 1.51 -2.58 16.25
CA SER A 41 0.06 -2.52 16.01
C SER A 41 -0.16 -2.45 14.51
N VAL A 42 -0.85 -3.44 13.93
CA VAL A 42 -1.02 -3.53 12.48
C VAL A 42 -2.49 -3.41 12.12
N THR A 43 -2.80 -2.51 11.19
CA THR A 43 -4.14 -2.34 10.63
C THR A 43 -4.07 -2.46 9.12
N VAL A 44 -4.96 -3.26 8.53
CA VAL A 44 -5.10 -3.41 7.08
C VAL A 44 -6.43 -2.80 6.67
N LEU A 45 -6.39 -1.75 5.84
CA LEU A 45 -7.58 -1.21 5.19
C LEU A 45 -7.67 -1.75 3.76
N THR A 46 -8.71 -2.52 3.50
CA THR A 46 -8.88 -3.27 2.26
C THR A 46 -10.35 -3.37 1.86
N THR A 47 -10.66 -4.12 0.80
CA THR A 47 -12.02 -4.35 0.35
C THR A 47 -12.56 -5.72 0.77
N ASP A 48 -13.87 -5.92 0.61
CA ASP A 48 -14.54 -7.19 0.82
C ASP A 48 -14.46 -8.14 -0.38
N ALA A 49 -13.66 -7.87 -1.42
CA ALA A 49 -13.53 -8.78 -2.55
C ALA A 49 -12.72 -10.03 -2.20
N MET A 50 -13.30 -11.22 -2.43
CA MET A 50 -12.63 -12.52 -2.27
C MET A 50 -12.11 -13.05 -3.60
N ALA A 51 -12.98 -12.97 -4.61
CA ALA A 51 -12.74 -13.32 -6.00
C ALA A 51 -13.60 -12.38 -6.87
N PRO A 52 -13.54 -12.42 -8.22
CA PRO A 52 -14.28 -11.50 -9.08
C PRO A 52 -15.79 -11.40 -8.73
N HIS A 53 -16.41 -12.55 -8.43
CA HIS A 53 -17.84 -12.67 -8.12
C HIS A 53 -18.14 -13.02 -6.65
N GLU A 54 -17.12 -13.14 -5.80
CA GLU A 54 -17.27 -13.54 -4.40
C GLU A 54 -16.85 -12.43 -3.45
N ARG A 55 -17.43 -12.42 -2.25
CA ARG A 55 -17.19 -11.40 -1.24
C ARG A 55 -16.94 -12.02 0.14
N LEU A 56 -16.07 -11.39 0.91
CA LEU A 56 -15.79 -11.68 2.31
C LEU A 56 -16.75 -10.91 3.23
N PRO A 57 -16.89 -11.32 4.50
CA PRO A 57 -17.55 -10.52 5.51
C PRO A 57 -16.92 -9.13 5.63
N ARG A 58 -17.78 -8.11 5.67
CA ARG A 58 -17.42 -6.70 5.82
C ARG A 58 -17.13 -6.35 7.27
N GLY A 59 -16.53 -5.19 7.48
CA GLY A 59 -16.39 -4.60 8.81
C GLY A 59 -14.98 -4.75 9.37
N ASP A 60 -14.90 -4.78 10.69
CA ASP A 60 -13.67 -4.75 11.47
C ASP A 60 -13.49 -6.09 12.16
N LEU A 61 -12.37 -6.76 11.92
CA LEU A 61 -12.08 -8.07 12.49
C LEU A 61 -10.62 -8.17 12.87
N MET A 62 -10.33 -8.94 13.92
CA MET A 62 -8.97 -9.31 14.29
C MET A 62 -8.63 -10.67 13.68
N VAL A 63 -7.56 -10.73 12.90
CA VAL A 63 -7.03 -11.96 12.31
C VAL A 63 -5.57 -12.07 12.72
N GLU A 64 -5.23 -13.04 13.55
CA GLU A 64 -3.84 -13.35 13.95
C GLU A 64 -3.03 -12.11 14.38
N GLY A 65 -3.64 -11.25 15.22
CA GLY A 65 -3.00 -10.02 15.72
C GLY A 65 -3.07 -8.81 14.78
N VAL A 66 -3.68 -8.95 13.61
CA VAL A 66 -3.88 -7.87 12.62
C VAL A 66 -5.34 -7.39 12.64
N ARG A 67 -5.56 -6.08 12.77
CA ARG A 67 -6.88 -5.47 12.60
C ARG A 67 -7.19 -5.31 11.11
N VAL A 68 -8.09 -6.11 10.57
CA VAL A 68 -8.50 -6.06 9.16
C VAL A 68 -9.82 -5.31 9.04
N VAL A 69 -9.81 -4.24 8.26
CA VAL A 69 -10.97 -3.38 8.00
C VAL A 69 -11.35 -3.52 6.53
N ARG A 70 -12.46 -4.23 6.26
CA ARG A 70 -12.98 -4.46 4.91
C ARG A 70 -14.12 -3.51 4.60
N VAL A 71 -13.97 -2.73 3.54
CA VAL A 71 -15.05 -1.89 2.98
C VAL A 71 -15.69 -2.55 1.75
N PRO A 72 -16.94 -2.22 1.42
CA PRO A 72 -17.59 -2.79 0.24
C PRO A 72 -16.85 -2.47 -1.07
N ASN A 73 -16.68 -3.47 -1.93
CA ASN A 73 -16.27 -3.31 -3.32
C ASN A 73 -17.48 -3.49 -4.25
N VAL A 74 -17.74 -2.52 -5.13
CA VAL A 74 -18.88 -2.59 -6.08
C VAL A 74 -18.74 -3.83 -6.95
N SER A 75 -17.57 -4.02 -7.57
CA SER A 75 -17.32 -5.16 -8.45
C SER A 75 -15.88 -5.64 -8.38
N GLY A 76 -15.69 -6.92 -8.06
CA GLY A 76 -14.40 -7.61 -8.22
C GLY A 76 -14.05 -7.83 -9.69
N SER A 77 -15.04 -7.96 -10.57
CA SER A 77 -14.82 -8.13 -12.02
C SER A 77 -14.26 -6.88 -12.70
N ILE A 78 -14.56 -5.67 -12.19
CA ILE A 78 -13.96 -4.42 -12.69
C ILE A 78 -12.43 -4.45 -12.54
N ARG A 79 -11.89 -5.12 -11.51
CA ARG A 79 -10.45 -5.31 -11.37
C ARG A 79 -9.88 -6.17 -12.49
N VAL A 80 -10.54 -7.26 -12.81
CA VAL A 80 -10.10 -8.18 -13.87
C VAL A 80 -10.09 -7.45 -15.22
N TRP A 81 -11.07 -6.58 -15.46
CA TRP A 81 -11.21 -5.87 -16.73
C TRP A 81 -10.37 -4.58 -16.84
N LEU A 82 -10.25 -3.79 -15.76
CA LEU A 82 -9.63 -2.46 -15.76
C LEU A 82 -8.38 -2.31 -14.88
N GLY A 83 -8.03 -3.33 -14.10
CA GLY A 83 -6.93 -3.25 -13.12
C GLY A 83 -7.27 -2.45 -11.85
N TRP A 84 -8.50 -1.91 -11.71
CA TRP A 84 -8.92 -1.11 -10.56
C TRP A 84 -10.04 -1.78 -9.76
N SER A 85 -9.97 -1.62 -8.44
CA SER A 85 -11.06 -1.90 -7.52
C SER A 85 -12.03 -0.70 -7.44
N THR A 86 -13.14 -0.88 -6.74
CA THR A 86 -14.20 0.13 -6.57
C THR A 86 -14.62 0.25 -5.10
N PRO A 87 -13.71 0.71 -4.21
CA PRO A 87 -13.94 0.68 -2.78
C PRO A 87 -14.91 1.79 -2.33
N ILE A 88 -16.11 1.39 -1.92
CA ILE A 88 -17.15 2.29 -1.40
C ILE A 88 -16.82 2.64 0.06
N GLY A 89 -16.88 3.93 0.40
CA GLY A 89 -16.73 4.37 1.79
C GLY A 89 -15.31 4.33 2.34
N MET A 90 -14.30 3.87 1.58
CA MET A 90 -12.91 3.79 2.06
C MET A 90 -12.37 5.12 2.57
N ARG A 91 -12.64 6.23 1.88
CA ARG A 91 -12.24 7.58 2.33
C ARG A 91 -12.82 7.92 3.70
N ARG A 92 -14.10 7.58 3.94
CA ARG A 92 -14.76 7.80 5.24
C ARG A 92 -14.10 6.92 6.31
N ARG A 93 -13.88 5.64 6.00
CA ARG A 93 -13.26 4.70 6.95
C ARG A 93 -11.83 5.07 7.28
N ALA A 94 -11.04 5.55 6.31
CA ALA A 94 -9.70 6.06 6.52
C ALA A 94 -9.68 7.24 7.51
N ARG A 95 -10.61 8.21 7.35
CA ARG A 95 -10.73 9.31 8.33
C ARG A 95 -11.05 8.82 9.73
N THR A 96 -11.97 7.86 9.85
CA THR A 96 -12.30 7.24 11.14
C THR A 96 -11.06 6.59 11.76
N ILE A 97 -10.31 5.80 10.98
CA ILE A 97 -9.06 5.18 11.44
C ILE A 97 -8.06 6.25 11.91
N PHE A 98 -7.86 7.33 11.16
CA PHE A 98 -6.94 8.40 11.56
C PHE A 98 -7.40 9.20 12.79
N GLY A 99 -8.69 9.21 13.09
CA GLY A 99 -9.24 9.81 14.31
C GLY A 99 -9.18 8.89 15.52
N GLU A 100 -9.26 7.58 15.31
CA GLU A 100 -9.22 6.55 16.37
C GLU A 100 -7.77 6.16 16.74
N LEU A 101 -6.86 6.14 15.76
CA LEU A 101 -5.56 5.49 15.88
C LEU A 101 -4.41 6.46 15.64
N ALA A 102 -3.37 6.36 16.47
CA ALA A 102 -2.12 7.07 16.30
C ALA A 102 -1.23 6.37 15.25
N ILE A 103 -1.63 6.44 13.98
CA ILE A 103 -0.87 5.83 12.87
C ILE A 103 0.51 6.49 12.72
N ASP A 104 1.57 5.68 12.73
CA ASP A 104 2.96 6.10 12.54
C ASP A 104 3.40 6.09 11.07
N VAL A 105 2.83 5.19 10.26
CA VAL A 105 3.19 5.04 8.84
C VAL A 105 2.04 4.43 8.04
N ILE A 106 1.89 4.89 6.80
CA ILE A 106 0.99 4.30 5.80
C ILE A 106 1.84 3.50 4.81
N HIS A 107 1.53 2.21 4.64
CA HIS A 107 2.19 1.32 3.70
C HIS A 107 1.22 0.90 2.59
N LEU A 108 1.41 1.46 1.41
CA LEU A 108 0.65 1.10 0.21
C LEU A 108 1.21 -0.18 -0.42
N HIS A 109 0.33 -1.05 -0.90
CA HIS A 109 0.72 -2.23 -1.69
C HIS A 109 0.40 -2.09 -3.18
N GLU A 110 -0.22 -0.98 -3.57
CA GLU A 110 -0.33 -0.57 -4.97
C GLU A 110 -0.22 0.95 -5.05
N LEU A 111 0.73 1.41 -5.86
CA LEU A 111 0.93 2.84 -6.11
C LEU A 111 -0.29 3.43 -6.83
N VAL A 112 -0.61 2.88 -8.00
CA VAL A 112 -1.62 3.43 -8.91
C VAL A 112 -2.99 2.78 -8.68
N SER A 113 -3.56 3.02 -7.50
CA SER A 113 -4.83 2.44 -7.06
C SER A 113 -5.82 3.52 -6.62
N ILE A 114 -7.11 3.20 -6.60
CA ILE A 114 -8.12 4.10 -6.02
C ILE A 114 -7.93 4.16 -4.50
N GLU A 115 -7.55 3.06 -3.87
CA GLU A 115 -7.23 2.97 -2.45
C GLU A 115 -6.15 3.96 -2.04
N SER A 116 -5.04 4.03 -2.79
CA SER A 116 -3.95 4.95 -2.47
C SER A 116 -4.45 6.39 -2.46
N VAL A 117 -5.25 6.79 -3.44
CA VAL A 117 -5.86 8.13 -3.49
C VAL A 117 -6.82 8.33 -2.32
N ARG A 118 -7.75 7.39 -2.09
CA ARG A 118 -8.82 7.53 -1.10
C ARG A 118 -8.29 7.61 0.34
N VAL A 119 -7.16 6.97 0.62
CA VAL A 119 -6.52 6.97 1.94
C VAL A 119 -5.53 8.13 2.08
N VAL A 120 -4.57 8.26 1.15
CA VAL A 120 -3.48 9.25 1.29
C VAL A 120 -4.00 10.68 1.21
N CYS A 121 -5.02 10.96 0.39
CA CYS A 121 -5.57 12.31 0.28
C CYS A 121 -6.35 12.79 1.53
N VAL A 122 -6.62 11.91 2.50
CA VAL A 122 -7.24 12.27 3.79
C VAL A 122 -6.34 11.99 4.99
N ALA A 123 -5.15 11.46 4.78
CA ALA A 123 -4.19 11.22 5.84
C ALA A 123 -3.64 12.54 6.39
N PRO A 124 -3.39 12.66 7.71
CA PRO A 124 -2.63 13.78 8.27
C PRO A 124 -1.24 13.88 7.60
N GLU A 125 -0.79 15.09 7.25
CA GLU A 125 0.51 15.30 6.56
C GLU A 125 1.71 14.78 7.37
N ARG A 126 1.58 14.73 8.71
CA ARG A 126 2.58 14.20 9.65
C ARG A 126 2.80 12.68 9.58
N ILE A 127 2.11 11.97 8.69
CA ILE A 127 2.23 10.51 8.55
C ILE A 127 2.93 10.21 7.23
N PRO A 128 4.14 9.63 7.25
CA PRO A 128 4.87 9.29 6.05
C PRO A 128 4.17 8.14 5.31
N VAL A 129 4.30 8.16 3.98
CA VAL A 129 3.74 7.13 3.10
C VAL A 129 4.90 6.38 2.43
N VAL A 130 4.86 5.06 2.51
CA VAL A 130 5.76 4.17 1.76
C VAL A 130 4.94 3.25 0.86
N VAL A 131 5.55 2.74 -0.21
CA VAL A 131 4.86 1.86 -1.16
C VAL A 131 5.70 0.64 -1.52
N SER A 132 5.09 -0.55 -1.44
CA SER A 132 5.59 -1.74 -2.10
C SER A 132 5.08 -1.78 -3.53
N LEU A 133 6.00 -1.75 -4.49
CA LEU A 133 5.75 -1.91 -5.92
C LEU A 133 5.71 -3.41 -6.22
N HIS A 134 4.59 -4.04 -5.87
CA HIS A 134 4.29 -5.41 -6.31
C HIS A 134 4.08 -5.45 -7.84
N GLN A 135 3.45 -6.50 -8.36
CA GLN A 135 3.30 -6.76 -9.80
C GLN A 135 2.38 -5.79 -10.57
N GLN A 136 2.08 -4.60 -10.03
CA GLN A 136 1.25 -3.59 -10.69
C GLN A 136 1.75 -3.19 -12.10
N PHE A 137 3.01 -3.53 -12.42
CA PHE A 137 3.66 -3.20 -13.69
C PHE A 137 4.21 -4.41 -14.45
N ASP A 138 3.98 -5.64 -13.97
CA ASP A 138 4.49 -6.88 -14.61
C ASP A 138 3.48 -7.50 -15.57
N ASP A 139 2.19 -7.49 -15.21
CA ASP A 139 1.15 -8.10 -16.03
C ASP A 139 0.56 -7.11 -17.04
N GLY A 140 0.12 -7.64 -18.18
CA GLY A 140 -0.61 -6.93 -19.24
C GLY A 140 -1.94 -6.29 -18.79
N ALA A 141 -2.24 -6.22 -17.48
CA ALA A 141 -3.21 -5.32 -16.88
C ALA A 141 -2.68 -3.88 -16.96
N VAL A 142 -2.67 -3.41 -18.20
CA VAL A 142 -2.26 -2.09 -18.62
C VAL A 142 -2.98 -1.06 -17.75
N LEU A 143 -2.24 -0.40 -16.84
CA LEU A 143 -2.49 1.00 -16.55
C LEU A 143 -2.42 1.70 -17.90
N SER A 144 -3.54 1.77 -18.60
CA SER A 144 -3.57 2.46 -19.87
C SER A 144 -3.09 3.87 -19.60
N ALA A 145 -2.33 4.46 -20.53
CA ALA A 145 -1.86 5.83 -20.36
C ALA A 145 -3.02 6.78 -19.99
N ARG A 146 -4.26 6.44 -20.42
CA ARG A 146 -5.51 7.09 -20.01
C ARG A 146 -5.83 6.89 -18.52
N LEU A 147 -5.90 5.66 -18.01
CA LEU A 147 -6.18 5.40 -16.59
C LEU A 147 -5.09 5.95 -15.66
N GLY A 148 -3.81 5.86 -16.07
CA GLY A 148 -2.70 6.50 -15.36
C GLY A 148 -2.87 8.02 -15.25
N ARG A 149 -3.28 8.67 -16.35
CA ARG A 149 -3.61 10.11 -16.34
C ARG A 149 -4.81 10.44 -15.45
N VAL A 150 -5.86 9.61 -15.45
CA VAL A 150 -7.02 9.80 -14.56
C VAL A 150 -6.59 9.71 -13.10
N TRP A 151 -5.85 8.68 -12.73
CA TRP A 151 -5.30 8.55 -11.38
C TRP A 151 -4.44 9.77 -11.00
N TYR A 152 -3.52 10.16 -11.88
CA TYR A 152 -2.64 11.31 -11.65
C TYR A 152 -3.43 12.60 -11.39
N ARG A 153 -4.46 12.87 -12.20
CA ARG A 153 -5.34 14.06 -12.09
C ARG A 153 -6.25 14.03 -10.86
N THR A 154 -6.78 12.86 -10.50
CA THR A 154 -7.79 12.73 -9.43
C THR A 154 -7.21 12.63 -8.02
N GLY A 155 -5.90 12.46 -7.88
CA GLY A 155 -5.23 12.48 -6.58
C GLY A 155 -3.82 11.90 -6.58
N GLY A 156 -3.40 11.25 -7.65
CA GLY A 156 -2.08 10.63 -7.79
C GLY A 156 -0.93 11.62 -7.58
N ARG A 157 -1.06 12.88 -8.02
CA ARG A 157 -0.09 13.94 -7.69
C ARG A 157 0.14 14.09 -6.20
N ARG A 158 -0.95 14.06 -5.41
CA ARG A 158 -0.88 14.16 -3.95
C ARG A 158 -0.31 12.89 -3.33
N VAL A 159 -0.63 11.72 -3.89
CA VAL A 159 -0.01 10.46 -3.47
C VAL A 159 1.51 10.53 -3.65
N LEU A 160 1.98 10.88 -4.85
CA LEU A 160 3.40 10.99 -5.19
C LEU A 160 4.13 12.00 -4.31
N ALA A 161 3.55 13.18 -4.08
CA ALA A 161 4.13 14.21 -3.22
C ALA A 161 4.30 13.76 -1.76
N ARG A 162 3.54 12.74 -1.33
CA ARG A 162 3.58 12.21 0.04
C ARG A 162 4.43 10.96 0.20
N LEU A 163 4.81 10.31 -0.89
CA LEU A 163 5.69 9.15 -0.85
C LEU A 163 7.07 9.55 -0.36
N ARG A 164 7.60 8.76 0.57
CA ARG A 164 8.95 8.93 1.11
C ARG A 164 9.91 7.86 0.66
N ARG A 165 9.38 6.68 0.32
CA ARG A 165 10.16 5.55 -0.15
C ARG A 165 9.28 4.59 -0.95
N ALA A 166 9.86 3.99 -1.98
CA ALA A 166 9.29 2.86 -2.69
C ALA A 166 10.17 1.63 -2.55
N ILE A 167 9.55 0.46 -2.57
CA ILE A 167 10.18 -0.83 -2.35
C ILE A 167 9.79 -1.74 -3.50
N ALA A 168 10.75 -2.20 -4.28
CA ALA A 168 10.58 -3.26 -5.25
C ALA A 168 10.88 -4.63 -4.62
N ALA A 169 10.23 -5.68 -5.12
CA ALA A 169 10.45 -7.05 -4.66
C ALA A 169 11.81 -7.63 -5.10
N SER A 170 12.41 -7.08 -6.17
CA SER A 170 13.72 -7.50 -6.66
C SER A 170 14.41 -6.37 -7.44
N PRO A 171 15.72 -6.47 -7.73
CA PRO A 171 16.40 -5.51 -8.58
C PRO A 171 15.80 -5.43 -9.99
N GLU A 172 15.38 -6.57 -10.55
CA GLU A 172 14.75 -6.64 -11.87
C GLU A 172 13.39 -5.93 -11.89
N ALA A 173 12.59 -6.10 -10.82
CA ALA A 173 11.33 -5.39 -10.66
C ALA A 173 11.54 -3.86 -10.52
N ALA A 174 12.60 -3.45 -9.82
CA ALA A 174 12.96 -2.03 -9.69
C ALA A 174 13.27 -1.39 -11.05
N VAL A 175 14.16 -2.02 -11.83
CA VAL A 175 14.53 -1.55 -13.18
C VAL A 175 13.31 -1.50 -14.09
N ARG A 176 12.47 -2.54 -14.08
CA ARG A 176 11.26 -2.60 -14.93
C ARG A 176 10.28 -1.49 -14.56
N PHE A 177 10.09 -1.24 -13.27
CA PHE A 177 9.25 -0.14 -12.80
C PHE A 177 9.79 1.21 -13.26
N GLU A 178 11.07 1.50 -13.08
CA GLU A 178 11.67 2.79 -13.48
C GLU A 178 11.55 3.04 -14.98
N GLN A 179 11.80 2.02 -15.81
CA GLN A 179 11.62 2.12 -17.25
C GLN A 179 10.17 2.43 -17.62
N ARG A 180 9.19 1.74 -17.02
CA ARG A 180 7.77 1.95 -17.30
C ARG A 180 7.28 3.30 -16.78
N TRP A 181 7.74 3.71 -15.59
CA TRP A 181 7.46 5.03 -15.03
C TRP A 181 7.99 6.13 -15.94
N THR A 182 9.24 6.03 -16.39
CA THR A 182 9.86 7.04 -17.26
C THR A 182 9.10 7.20 -18.58
N ARG A 183 8.65 6.10 -19.19
CA ARG A 183 7.79 6.15 -20.39
C ARG A 183 6.43 6.80 -20.13
N LEU A 184 5.85 6.60 -18.95
CA LEU A 184 4.52 7.14 -18.59
C LEU A 184 4.57 8.61 -18.15
N ALA A 185 5.57 8.98 -17.38
CA ALA A 185 5.68 10.29 -16.73
C ALA A 185 6.63 11.25 -17.47
N GLY A 186 7.45 10.75 -18.40
CA GLY A 186 8.48 11.54 -19.10
C GLY A 186 9.65 11.95 -18.20
N ALA A 187 9.77 11.37 -17.01
CA ALA A 187 10.80 11.69 -16.02
C ALA A 187 11.07 10.50 -15.09
N PRO A 188 12.25 10.44 -14.44
CA PRO A 188 12.55 9.43 -13.42
C PRO A 188 11.55 9.44 -12.26
N PHE A 189 11.47 8.33 -11.54
CA PHE A 189 10.60 8.23 -10.36
C PHE A 189 11.13 9.15 -9.25
N PRO A 190 10.28 10.02 -8.65
CA PRO A 190 10.77 11.13 -7.82
C PRO A 190 11.12 10.74 -6.38
N VAL A 191 11.05 9.45 -6.00
CA VAL A 191 11.32 9.01 -4.64
C VAL A 191 12.31 7.85 -4.60
N PRO A 192 13.10 7.71 -3.53
CA PRO A 192 14.08 6.63 -3.41
C PRO A 192 13.43 5.26 -3.56
N LEU A 193 13.99 4.45 -4.46
CA LEU A 193 13.63 3.07 -4.69
C LEU A 193 14.61 2.16 -3.96
N SER A 194 14.08 1.22 -3.17
CA SER A 194 14.85 0.19 -2.47
C SER A 194 14.39 -1.18 -2.92
N VAL A 195 15.26 -2.17 -2.80
CA VAL A 195 14.90 -3.56 -3.05
C VAL A 195 14.73 -4.26 -1.71
N ALA A 196 13.58 -4.91 -1.51
CA ALA A 196 13.41 -5.82 -0.39
C ALA A 196 14.18 -7.11 -0.70
N ASP A 197 15.11 -7.51 0.15
CA ASP A 197 15.70 -8.84 0.06
C ASP A 197 14.69 -9.86 0.62
N THR A 198 13.89 -10.48 -0.25
CA THR A 198 12.90 -11.47 0.14
C THR A 198 13.46 -12.90 0.16
N ARG A 199 14.77 -13.09 -0.02
CA ARG A 199 15.38 -14.44 -0.06
C ARG A 199 15.76 -14.99 1.33
N GLY A 200 15.82 -14.14 2.36
CA GLY A 200 16.13 -14.55 3.74
C GLY A 200 14.89 -14.68 4.63
N ALA A 201 14.68 -15.84 5.28
CA ALA A 201 13.51 -16.11 6.12
C ALA A 201 13.44 -15.33 7.46
N GLY A 202 14.47 -14.55 7.82
CA GLY A 202 14.56 -13.81 9.10
C GLY A 202 14.86 -12.31 9.00
N GLU A 203 15.35 -11.84 7.85
CA GLU A 203 15.58 -10.41 7.56
C GLU A 203 14.35 -9.54 7.18
N PRO A 204 13.16 -10.05 6.80
CA PRO A 204 12.13 -9.22 6.17
C PRO A 204 11.68 -8.06 7.05
N VAL A 205 11.43 -8.30 8.35
CA VAL A 205 10.85 -7.24 9.21
C VAL A 205 11.88 -6.25 9.71
N ALA A 206 13.13 -6.67 9.93
CA ALA A 206 14.19 -5.73 10.32
C ALA A 206 14.49 -4.72 9.19
N PHE A 207 14.39 -5.16 7.94
CA PHE A 207 14.38 -4.28 6.77
C PHE A 207 13.22 -3.27 6.86
N TRP A 208 12.00 -3.73 7.15
CA TRP A 208 10.82 -2.85 7.26
C TRP A 208 10.93 -1.84 8.41
N ASP A 209 11.47 -2.23 9.57
CA ASP A 209 11.74 -1.31 10.68
C ASP A 209 12.62 -0.13 10.23
N ARG A 210 13.71 -0.42 9.49
CA ARG A 210 14.62 0.59 8.94
C ARG A 210 13.92 1.48 7.90
N VAL A 211 13.14 0.87 7.01
CA VAL A 211 12.36 1.60 5.99
C VAL A 211 11.39 2.57 6.65
N TYR A 212 10.68 2.16 7.70
CA TYR A 212 9.73 3.04 8.40
C TYR A 212 10.44 4.12 9.21
N ALA A 213 11.56 3.80 9.86
CA ALA A 213 12.37 4.78 10.58
C ALA A 213 12.91 5.87 9.64
N ASP A 214 13.48 5.49 8.49
CA ASP A 214 13.96 6.43 7.47
C ASP A 214 12.83 7.29 6.89
N ALA A 215 11.69 6.69 6.58
CA ALA A 215 10.54 7.44 6.04
C ALA A 215 10.04 8.51 7.03
N ARG A 216 10.05 8.20 8.34
CA ARG A 216 9.72 9.16 9.41
C ARG A 216 10.77 10.25 9.55
N ALA A 217 12.05 9.89 9.55
CA ALA A 217 13.14 10.87 9.65
C ALA A 217 13.09 11.90 8.50
N ARG A 218 12.84 11.44 7.27
CA ARG A 218 12.69 12.30 6.08
C ARG A 218 11.47 13.21 6.15
N LEU A 219 10.43 12.82 6.86
CA LEU A 219 9.27 13.67 7.08
C LEU A 219 9.60 14.82 8.02
N SER A 220 10.30 14.54 9.12
CA SER A 220 10.75 15.57 10.05
C SER A 220 11.73 16.57 9.43
N SER A 221 12.59 16.13 8.50
CA SER A 221 13.53 17.01 7.80
C SER A 221 12.90 17.85 6.67
N ALA A 222 11.67 17.53 6.25
CA ALA A 222 10.98 18.19 5.14
C ALA A 222 9.94 19.23 5.58
N SER A 223 9.74 19.45 6.89
CA SER A 223 8.97 20.61 7.36
C SER A 223 9.82 21.88 7.20
N PRO A 224 9.35 22.91 6.47
CA PRO A 224 10.02 24.20 6.48
C PRO A 224 9.99 24.79 7.89
N ARG A 225 11.06 25.51 8.25
CA ARG A 225 10.97 26.55 9.29
C ARG A 225 10.03 27.66 8.84
#